data_AF-A0A2G6BUE7-F1
#
_entry.id   AF-A0A2G6BUE7-F1
#
_cell.length_a   1.000
_cell.length_b   1.000
_cell.length_c   1.000
_cell.angle_alpha   90.00
_cell.angle_beta   90.00
_cell.angle_gamma   90.00
#
_symmetry.space_group_name_H-M   'P 1'
#
loop_
_entity.id
_entity.type
_entity.pdbx_description
1 polymer ?
#
loop_
_entity_poly.entity_id
_entity_poly.type
_entity_poly.pdbx_seq_one_letter_code
_entity_poly.pdbx_strand_id
1 'polypeptide(L)'
;MRVHIRTITRHGRGKSPEKYHMAHNTKTFNVSFPKELLALVDEAAKRQFASRSDLLRTAALEYIQKEQDGAHHDGQSTHDACVSDKEAIDVANSLLERYKQDFRNLSKR
;
A
#
# COMPACT_ATOMS: atom_id res chain seq x y z
N MET A 1 23.55 5.30 -11.64
CA MET A 1 23.69 5.99 -10.32
C MET A 1 23.22 5.03 -9.23
N ARG A 2 24.03 4.74 -8.20
CA ARG A 2 23.68 3.78 -7.13
C ARG A 2 23.27 4.55 -5.86
N VAL A 3 21.99 4.46 -5.49
CA VAL A 3 21.46 5.10 -4.27
C VAL A 3 21.71 4.16 -3.08
N HIS A 4 22.51 4.61 -2.11
CA HIS A 4 22.78 3.87 -0.88
C HIS A 4 21.78 4.25 0.22
N ILE A 5 20.88 3.34 0.58
CA ILE A 5 19.92 3.54 1.66
C ILE A 5 20.57 3.09 2.98
N ARG A 6 20.85 4.02 3.89
CA ARG A 6 21.33 3.70 5.25
C ARG A 6 20.15 3.72 6.22
N THR A 7 19.82 2.58 6.80
CA THR A 7 18.78 2.45 7.84
C THR A 7 19.38 2.76 9.22
N ILE A 8 18.80 3.71 9.95
CA ILE A 8 19.20 4.06 11.32
C ILE A 8 18.12 3.55 12.29
N THR A 9 18.44 2.50 13.05
CA THR A 9 17.55 1.95 14.09
C THR A 9 17.87 2.62 15.43
N ARG A 10 16.95 3.45 15.95
CA ARG A 10 17.08 4.02 17.31
C ARG A 10 16.33 3.15 18.31
N HIS A 11 17.06 2.54 19.25
CA HIS A 11 16.47 1.86 20.41
C HIS A 11 16.18 2.88 21.53
N GLY A 12 14.90 3.22 21.70
CA GLY A 12 14.42 4.01 22.84
C GLY A 12 14.11 3.12 24.04
N ARG A 13 14.63 3.47 25.22
CA ARG A 13 14.32 2.84 26.53
C ARG A 13 12.88 3.16 26.94
N GLY A 14 12.17 2.16 27.45
CA GLY A 14 10.70 2.10 27.44
C GLY A 14 9.91 2.85 28.52
N LYS A 15 8.58 2.64 28.46
CA LYS A 15 7.60 2.69 29.55
C LYS A 15 6.24 2.10 29.08
N SER A 16 5.78 1.09 29.84
CA SER A 16 4.40 0.59 30.06
C SER A 16 3.52 0.04 28.90
N PRO A 17 2.89 -1.14 29.07
CA PRO A 17 2.06 -1.79 28.06
C PRO A 17 0.55 -1.60 28.33
N GLU A 18 -0.20 -1.04 27.39
CA GLU A 18 -1.55 -1.51 27.07
C GLU A 18 -2.09 -0.84 25.78
N LYS A 19 -2.40 -1.69 24.81
CA LYS A 19 -3.46 -1.52 23.79
C LYS A 19 -3.30 -0.42 22.73
N TYR A 20 -2.37 -0.64 21.78
CA TYR A 20 -2.60 -0.40 20.34
C TYR A 20 -1.72 -1.37 19.52
N HIS A 21 -2.21 -2.60 19.27
CA HIS A 21 -1.58 -3.52 18.30
C HIS A 21 -1.95 -3.13 16.86
N MET A 22 -1.62 -1.90 16.47
CA MET A 22 -1.41 -1.52 15.07
C MET A 22 -0.12 -0.69 15.01
N ALA A 23 0.92 -1.16 15.70
CA ALA A 23 2.28 -0.71 15.47
C ALA A 23 2.70 -1.20 14.07
N HIS A 24 2.21 -0.49 13.05
CA HIS A 24 2.58 -0.67 11.67
C HIS A 24 4.09 -0.81 11.58
N ASN A 25 4.56 -1.83 10.86
CA ASN A 25 5.96 -2.06 10.50
C ASN A 25 6.48 -0.92 9.60
N THR A 26 6.49 0.30 10.13
CA THR A 26 6.91 1.52 9.46
C THR A 26 8.40 1.66 9.66
N LYS A 27 9.13 1.83 8.56
CA LYS A 27 10.54 2.18 8.57
C LYS A 27 10.68 3.61 8.07
N THR A 28 11.25 4.46 8.90
CA THR A 28 11.60 5.82 8.50
C THR A 28 12.93 5.81 7.76
N PHE A 29 12.99 6.50 6.64
CA PHE A 29 14.20 6.72 5.88
C PHE A 29 14.28 8.19 5.48
N ASN A 30 15.51 8.71 5.37
CA ASN A 30 15.75 10.08 4.96
C ASN A 30 16.06 10.10 3.45
N VAL A 31 15.42 10.99 2.72
CA VAL A 31 15.65 11.24 1.30
C VAL A 31 15.89 12.71 1.06
N SER A 32 16.69 13.01 0.05
CA SER A 32 16.99 14.38 -0.37
C SER A 32 16.50 14.57 -1.80
N PHE A 33 15.82 15.69 -2.03
CA PHE A 33 15.31 16.08 -3.34
C PHE A 33 15.97 17.39 -3.78
N PRO A 34 16.12 17.62 -5.10
CA PRO A 34 16.38 18.96 -5.62
C PRO A 34 15.34 19.95 -5.09
N LYS A 35 15.78 21.17 -4.76
CA LYS A 35 14.93 22.20 -4.14
C LYS A 35 13.68 22.49 -4.99
N GLU A 36 13.85 22.57 -6.29
CA GLU A 36 12.76 22.82 -7.25
C GLU A 36 11.75 21.69 -7.28
N LEU A 37 12.21 20.44 -7.21
CA LEU A 37 11.32 19.27 -7.18
C LEU A 37 10.51 19.23 -5.88
N LEU A 38 11.12 19.55 -4.75
CA LEU A 38 10.40 19.61 -3.46
C LEU A 38 9.32 20.69 -3.48
N ALA A 39 9.58 21.85 -4.10
CA ALA A 39 8.58 22.89 -4.26
C ALA A 39 7.36 22.41 -5.07
N LEU A 40 7.58 21.65 -6.15
CA LEU A 40 6.50 21.06 -6.94
C LEU A 40 5.69 20.03 -6.13
N VAL A 41 6.35 19.22 -5.30
CA VAL A 41 5.70 18.27 -4.40
C VAL A 41 4.83 18.98 -3.37
N ASP A 42 5.33 20.07 -2.79
CA ASP A 42 4.59 20.85 -1.79
C ASP A 42 3.34 21.51 -2.40
N GLU A 43 3.46 22.05 -3.61
CA GLU A 43 2.32 22.62 -4.34
C GLU A 43 1.29 21.53 -4.72
N ALA A 44 1.73 20.35 -5.15
CA ALA A 44 0.84 19.22 -5.44
C ALA A 44 0.11 18.74 -4.18
N ALA A 45 0.79 18.66 -3.04
CA ALA A 45 0.21 18.26 -1.76
C ALA A 45 -0.88 19.27 -1.30
N LYS A 46 -0.61 20.57 -1.42
CA LYS A 46 -1.60 21.62 -1.12
C LYS A 46 -2.86 21.51 -1.98
N ARG A 47 -2.71 21.29 -3.30
CA ARG A 47 -3.84 21.14 -4.23
C ARG A 47 -4.76 19.96 -3.88
N GLN A 48 -4.18 18.89 -3.31
CA GLN A 48 -4.91 17.67 -2.96
C GLN A 48 -5.37 17.65 -1.50
N PHE A 49 -5.17 18.73 -0.74
CA PHE A 49 -5.41 18.78 0.72
C PHE A 49 -4.73 17.60 1.46
N ALA A 50 -3.58 17.15 0.96
CA ALA A 50 -2.85 15.99 1.48
C ALA A 50 -1.53 16.44 2.13
N SER A 51 -0.99 15.61 3.02
CA SER A 51 0.36 15.84 3.53
C SER A 51 1.43 15.42 2.52
N ARG A 52 2.62 16.00 2.61
CA ARG A 52 3.79 15.59 1.80
C ARG A 52 4.09 14.10 1.93
N SER A 53 3.99 13.58 3.16
CA SER A 53 4.22 12.18 3.45
C SER A 53 3.19 11.27 2.78
N ASP A 54 1.93 11.70 2.71
CA ASP A 54 0.88 10.92 2.05
C ASP A 54 1.10 10.90 0.53
N LEU A 55 1.43 12.05 -0.06
CA LEU A 55 1.72 12.14 -1.48
C LEU A 55 2.93 11.28 -1.87
N LEU A 56 4.01 11.31 -1.08
CA LEU A 56 5.19 10.46 -1.31
C LEU A 56 4.86 8.98 -1.16
N ARG A 57 3.98 8.61 -0.21
CA ARG A 57 3.54 7.22 -0.04
C ARG A 57 2.74 6.74 -1.24
N THR A 58 1.81 7.55 -1.73
CA THR A 58 1.01 7.25 -2.93
C THR A 58 1.90 7.12 -4.17
N ALA A 59 2.81 8.07 -4.39
CA ALA A 59 3.74 8.02 -5.52
C ALA A 59 4.63 6.76 -5.49
N ALA A 60 5.11 6.35 -4.30
CA ALA A 60 5.88 5.12 -4.15
C ALA A 60 5.05 3.87 -4.47
N LEU A 61 3.80 3.81 -4.03
CA LEU A 61 2.89 2.69 -4.34
C LEU A 61 2.59 2.61 -5.84
N GLU A 62 2.26 3.74 -6.47
CA GLU A 62 2.01 3.79 -7.91
C GLU A 62 3.23 3.38 -8.72
N TYR A 63 4.43 3.80 -8.31
CA TYR A 63 5.67 3.39 -8.97
C TYR A 63 5.87 1.88 -8.86
N ILE A 64 5.69 1.30 -7.68
CA ILE A 64 5.84 -0.15 -7.47
C ILE A 64 4.81 -0.93 -8.31
N GLN A 65 3.56 -0.48 -8.35
CA GLN A 65 2.52 -1.10 -9.16
C GLN A 65 2.86 -1.04 -10.66
N LYS A 66 3.27 0.13 -11.15
CA LYS A 66 3.70 0.30 -12.55
C LYS A 66 4.90 -0.58 -12.91
N GLU A 67 5.86 -0.76 -12.00
CA GLU A 67 6.99 -1.67 -12.22
C GLU A 67 6.56 -3.14 -12.21
N GLN A 68 5.62 -3.53 -11.35
CA GLN A 68 5.07 -4.88 -11.31
C GLN A 68 4.26 -5.19 -12.56
N ASP A 69 3.41 -4.26 -13.00
CA ASP A 69 2.59 -4.38 -14.20
C ASP A 69 3.46 -4.32 -15.48
N GLY A 70 4.50 -3.48 -15.48
CA GLY A 70 5.47 -3.36 -16.57
C GLY A 70 6.40 -4.57 -16.69
N ALA A 71 6.70 -5.26 -15.58
CA ALA A 71 7.47 -6.50 -15.58
C ALA A 71 6.69 -7.71 -16.14
N HIS A 72 5.40 -7.56 -16.45
CA HIS A 72 4.58 -8.57 -17.11
C HIS A 72 4.39 -8.33 -18.62
N HIS A 73 5.09 -7.36 -19.22
CA HIS A 73 4.90 -7.00 -20.62
C HIS A 73 6.10 -7.25 -21.54
N ASP A 74 6.96 -8.21 -21.20
CA ASP A 74 7.93 -8.78 -22.14
C ASP A 74 7.31 -9.98 -22.88
N GLY A 75 6.51 -9.66 -23.89
CA GLY A 75 6.19 -10.46 -25.08
C GLY A 75 6.01 -11.98 -24.96
N GLN A 76 4.74 -12.42 -24.95
CA GLN A 76 4.29 -13.40 -25.94
C GLN A 76 2.79 -13.29 -26.21
N SER A 77 2.49 -13.19 -27.50
CA SER A 77 1.15 -13.29 -28.06
C SER A 77 0.66 -14.75 -27.98
N THR A 78 -0.66 -14.91 -28.09
CA THR A 78 -1.43 -16.14 -28.35
C THR A 78 -1.90 -16.97 -27.14
N HIS A 79 -3.22 -16.93 -26.95
CA HIS A 79 -4.15 -18.00 -26.59
C HIS A 79 -3.84 -18.92 -25.39
N ASP A 80 -4.83 -19.03 -24.50
CA ASP A 80 -5.11 -20.13 -23.55
C ASP A 80 -4.37 -20.15 -22.19
N ALA A 81 -5.02 -19.57 -21.17
CA ALA A 81 -5.37 -20.26 -19.91
C ALA A 81 -6.23 -19.34 -19.02
N CYS A 82 -7.48 -19.16 -19.40
CA CYS A 82 -8.54 -18.73 -18.51
C CYS A 82 -8.73 -19.75 -17.38
N VAL A 83 -8.27 -19.44 -16.17
CA VAL A 83 -8.99 -19.91 -14.97
C VAL A 83 -10.09 -18.90 -14.76
N SER A 84 -11.29 -19.27 -15.21
CA SER A 84 -12.42 -18.38 -15.47
C SER A 84 -12.72 -17.45 -14.30
N ASP A 85 -12.73 -16.14 -14.55
CA ASP A 85 -13.10 -15.07 -13.62
C ASP A 85 -14.39 -15.37 -12.82
N LYS A 86 -15.28 -16.16 -13.41
CA LYS A 86 -16.52 -16.63 -12.78
C LYS A 86 -16.30 -17.42 -11.49
N GLU A 87 -15.31 -18.32 -11.42
CA GLU A 87 -15.06 -19.10 -10.20
C GLU A 87 -14.51 -18.23 -9.07
N ALA A 88 -13.62 -17.28 -9.39
CA ALA A 88 -13.10 -16.32 -8.41
C ALA A 88 -14.20 -15.40 -7.87
N ILE A 89 -15.10 -14.96 -8.76
CA ILE A 89 -16.26 -14.13 -8.38
C ILE A 89 -17.25 -14.92 -7.52
N ASP A 90 -17.53 -16.18 -7.85
CA ASP A 90 -18.44 -17.03 -7.09
C ASP A 90 -17.89 -17.35 -5.68
N VAL A 91 -16.59 -17.58 -5.55
CA VAL A 91 -15.93 -17.74 -4.25
C VAL A 91 -16.03 -16.46 -3.42
N ALA A 92 -15.76 -15.29 -4.01
CA ALA A 92 -15.86 -14.00 -3.32
C ALA A 92 -17.29 -13.72 -2.83
N ASN A 93 -18.30 -14.01 -3.66
CA ASN A 93 -19.71 -13.82 -3.30
C ASN A 93 -20.14 -14.77 -2.18
N SER A 94 -19.69 -16.03 -2.21
CA SER A 94 -19.99 -17.01 -1.15
C SER A 94 -19.44 -16.60 0.21
N LEU A 95 -18.22 -16.03 0.24
CA LEU A 95 -17.60 -15.51 1.47
C LEU A 95 -18.36 -14.30 2.01
N LEU A 96 -18.76 -13.40 1.12
CA LEU A 96 -19.50 -12.19 1.51
C LEU A 96 -20.85 -12.52 2.15
N GLU A 97 -21.59 -13.48 1.61
CA GLU A 97 -22.88 -13.87 2.18
C GLU A 97 -22.74 -14.55 3.55
N ARG A 98 -21.69 -15.35 3.75
CA ARG A 98 -21.38 -15.94 5.06
C ARG A 98 -21.11 -14.85 6.12
N TYR A 99 -20.31 -13.85 5.77
CA TYR A 99 -20.04 -12.70 6.65
C TYR A 99 -21.31 -11.93 7.02
N LYS A 100 -22.22 -11.70 6.06
CA LYS A 100 -23.51 -11.02 6.33
C LYS A 100 -24.40 -11.84 7.27
N GLN A 101 -24.38 -13.16 7.16
CA GLN A 101 -25.15 -14.06 8.01
C GLN A 101 -24.61 -14.04 9.45
N ASP A 102 -23.29 -14.14 9.62
CA ASP A 102 -22.64 -14.09 10.92
C ASP A 102 -22.88 -12.76 11.62
N PHE A 103 -22.85 -11.65 10.88
CA PHE A 103 -23.18 -10.32 11.42
C PHE A 103 -24.64 -10.22 11.88
N ARG A 104 -25.58 -10.78 11.10
CA ARG A 104 -27.00 -10.83 11.49
C ARG A 104 -27.23 -11.71 12.73
N ASN A 105 -26.47 -12.80 12.89
CA ASN A 105 -26.55 -13.66 14.06
C ASN A 105 -25.96 -12.99 15.32
N LEU A 106 -24.90 -12.20 15.15
CA LEU A 106 -24.32 -11.38 16.21
C LEU A 106 -25.26 -10.26 16.67
N SER A 107 -26.01 -9.66 15.74
CA SER A 107 -26.99 -8.61 16.06
C SER A 107 -28.27 -9.11 16.75
N LYS A 108 -28.50 -10.43 16.78
CA LYS A 108 -29.67 -11.06 17.41
C LYS A 108 -29.37 -11.67 18.79
N ARG A 109 -28.12 -11.57 19.27
CA ARG A 109 -27.73 -11.81 20.65
C ARG A 109 -27.76 -10.51 21.42
#